data_AF-A0A9L0SAU0-F1
#
_entry.id   AF-A0A9L0SAU0-F1
#
_cell.length_a   1.000
_cell.length_b   1.000
_cell.length_c   1.000
_cell.angle_alpha   90.00
_cell.angle_beta   90.00
_cell.angle_gamma   90.00
#
_symmetry.space_group_name_H-M   'P 1'
#
loop_
_entity.id
_entity.type
_entity.pdbx_description
1 polymer ?
#
loop_
_entity_poly.entity_id
_entity_poly.type
_entity_poly.pdbx_seq_one_letter_code
_entity_poly.pdbx_strand_id
1 'polypeptide(L)'
;MIKTLNKLGIEGNYLNIIKAVYDKPTANIILNGEKLNAIPLRTGTRQGCLLSPLLFNIVLEVLARAIRQEKGIKGIQIGSEEVKLLLFADDMILYIENPKESIGKLLEIMNKYSKVAGYKISLQKSVALLYSNNKLTERDLKNTILFTITTKRIKYLGINLTKEVKDL
;
A
#
# COMPACT_ATOMS: atom_id res chain seq x y z
N MET A 1 -9.15 11.37 -2.63
CA MET A 1 -10.44 10.65 -2.59
C MET A 1 -11.46 11.22 -3.57
N ILE A 2 -12.08 12.39 -3.32
CA ILE A 2 -13.13 12.94 -4.21
C ILE A 2 -12.69 13.06 -5.68
N LYS A 3 -11.49 13.57 -5.94
CA LYS A 3 -10.91 13.63 -7.31
C LYS A 3 -10.75 12.25 -7.95
N THR A 4 -10.45 11.21 -7.16
CA THR A 4 -10.34 9.82 -7.64
C THR A 4 -11.70 9.30 -8.06
N LEU A 5 -12.74 9.53 -7.23
CA LEU A 5 -14.11 9.11 -7.52
C LEU A 5 -14.62 9.74 -8.83
N ASN A 6 -14.40 11.05 -9.02
CA ASN A 6 -14.72 11.73 -10.28
C ASN A 6 -14.04 11.08 -11.49
N LYS A 7 -12.74 10.77 -11.38
CA LYS A 7 -12.01 10.12 -12.47
C LYS A 7 -12.50 8.70 -12.80
N LEU A 8 -13.18 8.05 -11.85
CA LEU A 8 -13.81 6.75 -12.05
C LEU A 8 -15.25 6.87 -12.56
N GLY A 9 -15.73 8.09 -12.85
CA GLY A 9 -17.11 8.34 -13.31
C GLY A 9 -18.16 8.33 -12.21
N ILE A 10 -17.75 8.38 -10.93
CA ILE A 10 -18.70 8.52 -9.81
C ILE A 10 -19.03 10.01 -9.68
N GLU A 11 -20.23 10.37 -10.14
CA GLU A 11 -20.68 11.75 -10.27
C GLU A 11 -22.08 11.97 -9.69
N GLY A 12 -22.59 13.21 -9.80
CA GLY A 12 -23.96 13.57 -9.41
C GLY A 12 -24.29 13.28 -7.94
N ASN A 13 -25.47 12.71 -7.71
CA ASN A 13 -26.02 12.51 -6.37
C ASN A 13 -25.14 11.61 -5.49
N TYR A 14 -24.58 10.54 -6.04
CA TYR A 14 -23.71 9.63 -5.29
C TYR A 14 -22.46 10.34 -4.77
N LEU A 15 -21.79 11.10 -5.64
CA LEU A 15 -20.62 11.87 -5.23
C LEU A 15 -20.99 12.94 -4.19
N ASN A 16 -22.13 13.60 -4.35
CA ASN A 16 -22.60 14.63 -3.41
C ASN A 16 -22.86 14.06 -2.01
N ILE A 17 -23.43 12.85 -1.91
CA ILE A 17 -23.59 12.13 -0.64
C ILE A 17 -22.22 11.85 0.00
N ILE A 18 -21.26 11.35 -0.79
CA ILE A 18 -19.91 11.09 -0.28
C ILE A 18 -19.23 12.37 0.19
N LYS A 19 -19.36 13.47 -0.56
CA LYS A 19 -18.85 14.80 -0.17
C LYS A 19 -19.49 15.27 1.13
N ALA A 20 -20.81 15.14 1.30
CA ALA A 20 -21.48 15.54 2.54
C ALA A 20 -20.91 14.83 3.79
N VAL A 21 -20.39 13.61 3.62
CA VAL A 21 -19.78 12.84 4.71
C VAL A 21 -18.27 13.12 4.85
N TYR A 22 -17.54 13.33 3.76
CA TYR A 22 -16.06 13.34 3.79
C TYR A 22 -15.42 14.66 3.39
N ASP A 23 -16.17 15.66 2.96
CA ASP A 23 -15.63 16.99 2.71
C ASP A 23 -15.44 17.72 4.05
N LYS A 24 -14.21 18.19 4.29
CA LYS A 24 -13.79 18.93 5.50
C LYS A 24 -14.34 18.34 6.82
N PRO A 25 -14.12 17.04 7.11
CA PRO A 25 -14.67 16.45 8.31
C PRO A 25 -13.99 17.04 9.56
N THR A 26 -14.71 17.08 10.66
CA THR A 26 -14.17 17.45 11.97
C THR A 26 -14.29 16.28 12.93
N ALA A 27 -13.36 16.13 13.86
CA ALA A 27 -13.43 15.19 14.97
C ALA A 27 -13.46 15.93 16.30
N ASN A 28 -14.14 15.34 17.28
CA ASN A 28 -14.05 15.77 18.68
C ASN A 28 -13.46 14.63 19.50
N ILE A 29 -12.70 14.97 20.53
CA ILE A 29 -12.22 14.02 21.52
C ILE A 29 -13.15 14.11 22.73
N ILE A 30 -13.63 12.97 23.22
CA ILE A 30 -14.36 12.91 24.49
C ILE A 30 -13.38 12.37 25.53
N LEU A 31 -13.11 13.16 26.58
CA LEU A 31 -12.22 12.80 27.67
C LEU A 31 -12.96 12.99 28.99
N ASN A 32 -13.05 11.93 29.80
CA ASN A 32 -13.78 11.93 31.08
C ASN A 32 -15.26 12.40 30.97
N GLY A 33 -15.91 12.09 29.84
CA GLY A 33 -17.29 12.52 29.56
C GLY A 33 -17.42 13.94 29.01
N GLU A 34 -16.34 14.71 28.99
CA GLU A 34 -16.31 16.06 28.43
C GLU A 34 -15.89 16.06 26.96
N LYS A 35 -16.63 16.80 26.13
CA LYS A 35 -16.35 16.95 24.70
C LYS A 35 -15.39 18.12 24.49
N LEU A 36 -14.19 17.83 24.01
CA LEU A 36 -13.20 18.83 23.63
C LEU A 36 -13.55 19.50 22.29
N ASN A 37 -12.87 20.62 22.01
CA ASN A 37 -13.02 21.39 20.79
C ASN A 37 -12.86 20.56 19.51
N ALA A 38 -13.57 20.96 18.46
CA ALA A 38 -13.54 20.27 17.18
C ALA A 38 -12.19 20.48 16.48
N ILE A 39 -11.61 19.40 15.98
CA ILE A 39 -10.36 19.37 15.25
C ILE A 39 -10.68 19.11 13.78
N PRO A 40 -10.26 19.98 12.84
CA PRO A 40 -10.44 19.72 11.42
C PRO A 40 -9.53 18.57 10.97
N LEU A 41 -10.13 17.56 10.36
CA LEU A 41 -9.41 16.44 9.76
C LEU A 41 -9.03 16.76 8.32
N ARG A 42 -7.74 16.62 7.99
CA ARG A 42 -7.21 16.90 6.65
C ARG A 42 -7.17 15.68 5.74
N THR A 43 -6.95 14.50 6.32
CA THR A 43 -6.77 13.24 5.60
C THR A 43 -7.37 12.09 6.41
N GLY A 44 -7.53 10.93 5.76
CA GLY A 44 -8.05 9.72 6.39
C GLY A 44 -9.54 9.49 6.16
N THR A 45 -9.97 8.26 6.43
CA THR A 45 -11.35 7.82 6.40
C THR A 45 -11.85 7.57 7.82
N ARG A 46 -13.16 7.67 8.07
CA ARG A 46 -13.74 7.51 9.41
C ARG A 46 -13.69 6.05 9.83
N GLN A 47 -12.94 5.70 10.88
CA GLN A 47 -12.97 4.35 11.42
C GLN A 47 -14.39 4.01 11.93
N GLY A 48 -14.84 2.77 11.72
CA GLY A 48 -16.21 2.34 12.02
C GLY A 48 -17.28 2.74 11.00
N CYS A 49 -16.96 3.60 10.02
CA CYS A 49 -17.90 3.89 8.94
C CYS A 49 -17.89 2.76 7.89
N LEU A 50 -19.06 2.24 7.56
CA LEU A 50 -19.24 1.15 6.57
C LEU A 50 -18.69 1.49 5.18
N LEU A 51 -18.69 2.77 4.80
CA LEU A 51 -18.20 3.22 3.51
C LEU A 51 -16.67 3.40 3.46
N SER A 52 -16.03 3.59 4.62
CA SER A 52 -14.58 3.86 4.69
C SER A 52 -13.71 2.78 4.05
N PRO A 53 -13.94 1.46 4.28
CA PRO A 53 -13.11 0.42 3.67
C PRO A 53 -13.15 0.44 2.13
N LEU A 54 -14.34 0.66 1.55
CA LEU A 54 -14.48 0.74 0.10
C LEU A 54 -13.76 1.97 -0.47
N LEU A 55 -13.95 3.14 0.15
CA LEU A 55 -13.27 4.37 -0.26
C LEU A 55 -11.75 4.27 -0.13
N PHE A 56 -11.28 3.59 0.93
CA PHE A 56 -9.87 3.30 1.14
C PHE A 56 -9.31 2.47 -0.03
N ASN A 57 -9.97 1.36 -0.37
CA ASN A 57 -9.57 0.50 -1.48
C ASN A 57 -9.58 1.23 -2.84
N ILE A 58 -10.59 2.05 -3.11
CA ILE A 58 -10.67 2.84 -4.35
C ILE A 58 -9.49 3.80 -4.48
N VAL A 59 -9.09 4.45 -3.39
CA VAL A 59 -7.96 5.38 -3.41
C VAL A 59 -6.64 4.61 -3.58
N LEU A 60 -6.49 3.48 -2.89
CA LEU A 60 -5.31 2.61 -2.99
C LEU A 60 -5.15 1.97 -4.37
N GLU A 61 -6.25 1.69 -5.07
CA GLU A 61 -6.25 1.15 -6.44
C GLU A 61 -5.50 2.06 -7.43
N VAL A 62 -5.45 3.38 -7.19
CA VAL A 62 -4.64 4.30 -8.00
C VAL A 62 -3.15 3.93 -7.94
N LEU A 63 -2.66 3.61 -6.74
CA LEU A 63 -1.28 3.18 -6.55
C LEU A 63 -1.06 1.79 -7.14
N ALA A 64 -1.99 0.86 -6.90
CA ALA A 64 -1.93 -0.50 -7.43
C ALA A 64 -1.82 -0.49 -8.96
N ARG A 65 -2.62 0.34 -9.64
CA ARG A 65 -2.56 0.52 -11.10
C ARG A 65 -1.24 1.10 -11.56
N ALA A 66 -0.72 2.11 -10.87
CA ALA A 66 0.57 2.71 -11.21
C ALA A 66 1.71 1.67 -11.16
N ILE A 67 1.71 0.80 -10.14
CA ILE A 67 2.69 -0.29 -10.02
C ILE A 67 2.49 -1.34 -11.11
N ARG A 68 1.24 -1.77 -11.37
CA ARG A 68 0.93 -2.75 -12.42
C ARG A 68 1.37 -2.26 -13.81
N GLN A 69 1.15 -0.99 -14.11
CA GLN A 69 1.43 -0.40 -15.42
C GLN A 69 2.90 -0.01 -15.64
N GLU A 70 3.70 0.13 -14.58
CA GLU A 70 5.13 0.45 -14.69
C GLU A 70 5.90 -0.74 -15.27
N LYS A 71 6.39 -0.58 -16.52
CA LYS A 71 7.13 -1.62 -17.25
C LYS A 71 8.46 -1.98 -16.61
N GLY A 72 9.05 -1.03 -15.87
CA GLY A 72 10.29 -1.24 -15.15
C GLY A 72 10.16 -1.99 -13.83
N ILE A 73 8.95 -2.27 -13.37
CA ILE A 73 8.71 -3.16 -12.25
C ILE A 73 8.19 -4.44 -12.86
N LYS A 74 8.96 -5.52 -12.74
CA LYS A 74 8.54 -6.86 -13.16
C LYS A 74 8.12 -7.67 -11.94
N GLY A 75 6.98 -8.32 -12.04
CA GLY A 75 6.41 -9.22 -11.03
C GLY A 75 6.84 -10.66 -11.24
N ILE A 76 6.08 -11.58 -10.66
CA ILE A 76 6.22 -13.02 -10.90
C ILE A 76 5.20 -13.48 -11.95
N GLN A 77 5.59 -14.41 -12.81
CA GLN A 77 4.68 -15.02 -13.78
C GLN A 77 3.93 -16.20 -13.13
N ILE A 78 2.60 -16.18 -13.19
CA ILE A 78 1.73 -17.28 -12.74
C ILE A 78 0.81 -17.66 -13.91
N GLY A 79 1.11 -18.77 -14.59
CA GLY A 79 0.42 -19.14 -15.82
C GLY A 79 0.60 -18.06 -16.90
N SER A 80 -0.50 -17.51 -17.41
CA SER A 80 -0.50 -16.43 -18.41
C SER A 80 -0.39 -15.03 -17.82
N GLU A 81 -0.53 -14.88 -16.50
CA GLU A 81 -0.64 -13.57 -15.85
C GLU A 81 0.62 -13.19 -15.07
N GLU A 82 1.00 -11.91 -15.15
CA GLU A 82 2.06 -11.34 -14.32
C GLU A 82 1.45 -10.75 -13.04
N VAL A 83 1.90 -11.23 -11.88
CA VAL A 83 1.48 -10.72 -10.57
C VAL A 83 2.60 -9.86 -9.98
N LYS A 84 2.35 -8.55 -9.90
CA LYS A 84 3.30 -7.59 -9.28
C LYS A 84 3.02 -7.32 -7.81
N LEU A 85 1.76 -7.40 -7.39
CA LEU A 85 1.35 -6.99 -6.06
C LEU A 85 0.06 -7.66 -5.58
N LEU A 86 -0.05 -7.80 -4.26
CA LEU A 86 -1.26 -8.19 -3.55
C LEU A 86 -1.55 -7.16 -2.45
N LEU A 87 -2.83 -6.87 -2.23
CA LEU A 87 -3.28 -5.87 -1.26
C LEU A 87 -4.32 -6.48 -0.34
N PHE A 88 -4.16 -6.22 0.95
CA PHE A 88 -5.19 -6.47 1.95
C PHE A 88 -5.20 -5.31 2.94
N ALA A 89 -6.24 -4.47 2.87
CA ALA A 89 -6.27 -3.19 3.58
C ALA A 89 -4.95 -2.42 3.37
N ASP A 90 -4.25 -2.03 4.44
CA ASP A 90 -2.98 -1.32 4.40
C ASP A 90 -1.74 -2.23 4.19
N ASP A 91 -1.91 -3.55 4.28
CA ASP A 91 -0.82 -4.51 4.03
C ASP A 91 -0.67 -4.81 2.53
N MET A 92 0.55 -4.56 2.03
CA MET A 92 0.92 -4.78 0.62
C MET A 92 2.07 -5.79 0.53
N ILE A 93 1.89 -6.81 -0.32
CA ILE A 93 3.00 -7.64 -0.81
C ILE A 93 3.34 -7.18 -2.22
N LEU A 94 4.64 -7.05 -2.48
CA LEU A 94 5.18 -6.77 -3.81
C LEU A 94 6.07 -7.92 -4.25
N TYR A 95 5.84 -8.39 -5.47
CA TYR A 95 6.71 -9.34 -6.15
C TYR A 95 7.57 -8.55 -7.13
N ILE A 96 8.89 -8.71 -7.00
CA ILE A 96 9.85 -7.90 -7.74
C ILE A 96 10.93 -8.81 -8.30
N GLU A 97 10.97 -8.90 -9.63
CA GLU A 97 12.15 -9.35 -10.36
C GLU A 97 13.15 -8.19 -10.52
N ASN A 98 14.43 -8.54 -10.60
CA ASN A 98 15.55 -7.60 -10.79
C ASN A 98 15.51 -6.40 -9.81
N PRO A 99 15.62 -6.65 -8.49
CA PRO A 99 15.36 -5.64 -7.46
C PRO A 99 16.24 -4.39 -7.54
N LYS A 100 17.47 -4.49 -8.10
CA LYS A 100 18.37 -3.33 -8.26
C LYS A 100 17.74 -2.22 -9.10
N GLU A 101 17.00 -2.57 -10.15
CA GLU A 101 16.35 -1.60 -11.05
C GLU A 101 14.91 -1.29 -10.59
N SER A 102 14.15 -2.33 -10.26
CA SER A 102 12.72 -2.22 -9.96
C SER A 102 12.42 -1.42 -8.68
N ILE A 103 13.27 -1.53 -7.64
CA ILE A 103 13.01 -0.86 -6.36
C ILE A 103 13.11 0.66 -6.48
N GLY A 104 14.03 1.18 -7.30
CA GLY A 104 14.13 2.62 -7.54
C GLY A 104 12.83 3.18 -8.11
N LYS A 105 12.30 2.54 -9.16
CA LYS A 105 11.03 2.92 -9.80
C LYS A 105 9.84 2.80 -8.86
N LEU A 106 9.80 1.73 -8.08
CA LEU A 106 8.77 1.55 -7.05
C LEU A 106 8.79 2.71 -6.06
N LEU A 107 9.95 3.07 -5.51
CA LEU A 107 10.08 4.16 -4.54
C LEU A 107 9.67 5.50 -5.16
N GLU A 108 9.98 5.76 -6.43
CA GLU A 108 9.49 6.95 -7.13
C GLU A 108 7.96 7.01 -7.22
N ILE A 109 7.32 5.91 -7.61
CA ILE A 109 5.86 5.81 -7.68
C ILE A 109 5.24 6.03 -6.30
N MET A 110 5.78 5.38 -5.27
CA MET A 110 5.30 5.49 -3.90
C MET A 110 5.47 6.93 -3.36
N ASN A 111 6.59 7.59 -3.68
CA ASN A 111 6.84 8.99 -3.29
C ASN A 111 5.90 9.96 -4.00
N LYS A 112 5.62 9.76 -5.30
CA LYS A 112 4.64 10.56 -6.04
C LYS A 112 3.24 10.38 -5.45
N TYR A 113 2.84 9.13 -5.19
CA TYR A 113 1.55 8.82 -4.58
C TYR A 113 1.43 9.39 -3.18
N SER A 114 2.48 9.30 -2.36
CA SER A 114 2.55 9.87 -1.01
C SER A 114 2.21 11.36 -0.98
N LYS A 115 2.80 12.15 -1.88
CA LYS A 115 2.53 13.60 -1.98
C LYS A 115 1.08 13.94 -2.32
N VAL A 116 0.41 13.06 -3.07
CA VAL A 116 -0.96 13.31 -3.55
C VAL A 116 -2.02 12.77 -2.58
N ALA A 117 -1.81 11.56 -2.06
CA ALA A 117 -2.78 10.83 -1.26
C ALA A 117 -2.53 10.94 0.25
N GLY A 118 -1.37 11.44 0.67
CA GLY A 118 -0.99 11.56 2.08
C GLY A 118 -0.53 10.24 2.73
N TYR A 119 -0.36 9.18 1.94
CA TYR A 119 0.15 7.89 2.43
C TYR A 119 1.66 7.94 2.64
N LYS A 120 2.18 7.16 3.59
CA LYS A 120 3.61 7.04 3.82
C LYS A 120 3.97 5.58 4.05
N ILE A 121 5.00 5.09 3.35
CA ILE A 121 5.56 3.75 3.64
C ILE A 121 6.27 3.81 4.99
N SER A 122 6.02 2.80 5.81
CA SER A 122 6.82 2.57 7.00
C SER A 122 8.04 1.71 6.64
N LEU A 123 9.16 2.36 6.28
CA LEU A 123 10.41 1.66 5.93
C LEU A 123 10.89 0.70 7.02
N GLN A 124 10.64 1.04 8.30
CA GLN A 124 11.00 0.21 9.45
C GLN A 124 10.18 -1.07 9.56
N LYS A 125 8.91 -1.05 9.11
CA LYS A 125 8.02 -2.22 9.11
C LYS A 125 8.10 -3.02 7.80
N SER A 126 8.61 -2.42 6.73
CA SER A 126 8.77 -3.08 5.44
C SER A 126 9.93 -4.08 5.48
N VAL A 127 9.63 -5.32 5.13
CA VAL A 127 10.57 -6.44 5.11
C VAL A 127 10.58 -7.07 3.73
N ALA A 128 11.76 -7.48 3.25
CA ALA A 128 11.94 -8.19 1.99
C ALA A 128 12.46 -9.61 2.23
N LEU A 129 11.91 -10.59 1.50
CA LEU A 129 12.38 -11.97 1.47
C LEU A 129 12.97 -12.24 0.08
N LEU A 130 14.23 -12.66 0.06
CA LEU A 130 14.95 -12.90 -1.19
C LEU A 130 14.86 -14.39 -1.60
N TYR A 131 14.21 -14.63 -2.74
CA TYR A 131 14.21 -15.92 -3.43
C TYR A 131 15.41 -16.02 -4.37
N SER A 132 16.62 -16.09 -3.81
CA SER A 132 17.85 -16.33 -4.58
C SER A 132 18.74 -17.35 -3.88
N ASN A 133 19.34 -18.25 -4.67
CA ASN A 133 20.34 -19.21 -4.19
C ASN A 133 21.77 -18.65 -4.29
N ASN A 134 21.94 -17.45 -4.85
CA ASN A 134 23.25 -16.83 -5.02
C ASN A 134 23.60 -15.93 -3.81
N LYS A 135 24.52 -16.40 -2.96
CA LYS A 135 24.99 -15.69 -1.77
C LYS A 135 25.64 -14.33 -2.08
N LEU A 136 26.32 -14.19 -3.22
CA LEU A 136 26.95 -12.92 -3.62
C LEU A 136 25.87 -11.88 -3.94
N THR A 137 24.88 -12.27 -4.74
CA THR A 137 23.73 -11.40 -5.06
C THR A 137 22.96 -11.00 -3.82
N GLU A 138 22.75 -11.92 -2.87
CA GLU A 138 22.08 -11.61 -1.61
C GLU A 138 22.84 -10.54 -0.80
N ARG A 139 24.17 -10.62 -0.75
CA ARG A 139 25.02 -9.66 -0.05
C ARG A 139 24.97 -8.28 -0.71
N ASP A 140 25.06 -8.22 -2.04
CA ASP A 140 24.97 -6.97 -2.79
C ASP A 140 23.62 -6.28 -2.56
N LEU A 141 22.54 -7.05 -2.58
CA LEU A 141 21.19 -6.53 -2.38
C LEU A 141 20.97 -6.04 -0.95
N LYS A 142 21.53 -6.73 0.06
CA LYS A 142 21.53 -6.25 1.45
C LYS A 142 22.17 -4.87 1.63
N ASN A 143 23.18 -4.57 0.83
CA ASN A 143 23.85 -3.27 0.89
C ASN A 143 23.15 -2.19 0.06
N THR A 144 22.26 -2.57 -0.87
CA THR A 144 21.63 -1.65 -1.82
C THR A 144 20.18 -1.32 -1.45
N ILE A 145 19.45 -2.26 -0.87
CA ILE A 145 18.01 -2.13 -0.59
C ILE A 145 17.79 -1.52 0.80
N LEU A 146 16.91 -0.51 0.88
CA LEU A 146 16.55 0.17 2.14
C LEU A 146 15.70 -0.68 3.11
N PHE A 147 15.09 -1.77 2.63
CA PHE A 147 14.24 -2.63 3.43
C PHE A 147 15.04 -3.66 4.21
N THR A 148 14.56 -4.01 5.40
CA THR A 148 15.11 -5.12 6.16
C THR A 148 14.96 -6.42 5.38
N ILE A 149 16.08 -7.09 5.07
CA ILE A 149 16.05 -8.38 4.38
C ILE A 149 16.05 -9.51 5.42
N THR A 150 15.01 -10.34 5.37
CA THR A 150 14.93 -11.61 6.11
C THR A 150 15.33 -12.78 5.22
N THR A 151 15.98 -13.78 5.80
CA THR A 151 16.51 -14.93 5.06
C THR A 151 15.67 -16.20 5.21
N LYS A 152 14.74 -16.24 6.18
CA LYS A 152 13.98 -17.46 6.52
C LYS A 152 12.50 -17.36 6.17
N ARG A 153 11.83 -16.34 6.71
CA ARG A 153 10.36 -16.19 6.58
C ARG A 153 9.89 -14.75 6.69
N ILE A 154 8.73 -14.49 6.11
CA ILE A 154 7.88 -13.31 6.35
C ILE A 154 6.52 -13.80 6.87
N LYS A 155 5.94 -13.09 7.83
CA LYS A 155 4.55 -13.33 8.26
C LYS A 155 3.63 -12.36 7.53
N TYR A 156 2.62 -12.87 6.85
CA TYR A 156 1.60 -12.09 6.15
C TYR A 156 0.21 -12.64 6.48
N LEU A 157 -0.67 -11.79 7.01
CA LEU A 157 -2.05 -12.16 7.40
C LEU A 157 -2.14 -13.43 8.26
N GLY A 158 -1.17 -13.60 9.18
CA GLY A 158 -1.10 -14.78 10.04
C GLY A 158 -0.35 -15.98 9.46
N ILE A 159 -0.09 -16.00 8.15
CA ILE A 159 0.57 -17.10 7.43
C ILE A 159 2.07 -16.82 7.32
N ASN A 160 2.89 -17.85 7.50
CA ASN A 160 4.34 -17.76 7.26
C ASN A 160 4.63 -18.08 5.79
N LEU A 161 5.25 -17.13 5.10
CA LEU A 161 5.84 -17.31 3.78
C LEU A 161 7.32 -17.64 3.96
N THR A 162 7.72 -18.84 3.57
CA THR A 162 9.09 -19.36 3.72
C THR A 162 9.81 -19.42 2.38
N LYS A 163 11.15 -19.42 2.43
CA LYS A 163 11.97 -19.60 1.24
C LYS A 163 11.93 -21.04 0.72
N GLU A 164 11.86 -22.01 1.63
CA GLU A 164 11.88 -23.43 1.31
C GLU A 164 10.47 -24.02 1.33
N VAL A 165 10.12 -24.76 0.28
CA VAL A 165 8.82 -25.45 0.16
C VAL A 165 8.67 -26.57 1.19
N LYS A 166 9.79 -27.08 1.73
CA LYS A 166 9.80 -28.12 2.78
C LYS A 166 9.27 -27.62 4.13
N ASP A 167 9.18 -26.30 4.31
CA ASP A 167 8.73 -25.65 5.54
C ASP A 167 7.24 -25.23 5.49
N LEU A 168 6.52 -25.61 4.42
CA LEU A 168 5.07 -25.45 4.23
C LEU A 168 4.35 -26.76 4.55
#